data_AF-A0A536UCT0-F1
#
_entry.id   AF-A0A536UCT0-F1
#
_cell.length_a   1.000
_cell.length_b   1.000
_cell.length_c   1.000
_cell.angle_alpha   90.00
_cell.angle_beta   90.00
_cell.angle_gamma   90.00
#
_symmetry.space_group_name_H-M   'P 1'
#
loop_
_entity.id
_entity.type
_entity.pdbx_description
1 polymer ?
#
loop_
_entity_poly.entity_id
_entity_poly.type
_entity_poly.pdbx_seq_one_letter_code
_entity_poly.pdbx_strand_id
1 'polypeptide(L)' 'SEIVAAAAAKVAVGFLSGQAPMAEMTLYKTPSQLFTPAVVTAKNLKAEIVDKGIVKAKDLCTGRYAEGCKKLGIPLQ' A
#
# COMPACT_ATOMS: atom_id res chain seq x y z
N SER A 1 -0.24 1.57 2.43
CA SER A 1 0.89 2.53 2.41
C SER A 1 1.71 2.59 3.69
N GLU A 2 1.24 1.99 4.79
CA GLU A 2 1.92 2.04 6.10
C GLU A 2 3.37 1.55 6.04
N ILE A 3 3.67 0.47 5.31
CA ILE A 3 5.03 -0.06 5.18
C ILE A 3 5.99 0.98 4.58
N VAL A 4 5.60 1.59 3.45
CA VAL A 4 6.43 2.60 2.76
C VAL A 4 6.54 3.87 3.60
N ALA A 5 5.44 4.33 4.20
CA ALA A 5 5.42 5.51 5.03
C ALA A 5 6.25 5.34 6.32
N ALA A 6 6.17 4.18 6.97
CA ALA A 6 6.95 3.86 8.15
C ALA A 6 8.44 3.73 7.83
N ALA A 7 8.79 3.11 6.70
CA ALA A 7 10.18 3.06 6.23
C ALA A 7 10.73 4.47 5.94
N ALA A 8 9.97 5.30 5.23
CA ALA A 8 10.34 6.68 4.96
C ALA A 8 10.51 7.51 6.25
N ALA A 9 9.62 7.35 7.23
CA ALA A 9 9.72 8.02 8.52
C ALA A 9 10.97 7.58 9.29
N LYS A 10 11.30 6.29 9.30
CA LYS A 10 12.53 5.77 9.92
C LYS A 10 13.78 6.36 9.26
N VAL A 11 13.80 6.43 7.93
CA VAL A 11 14.90 7.05 7.18
C VAL A 11 15.03 8.54 7.52
N ALA A 12 13.92 9.27 7.58
CA ALA A 12 13.93 10.68 7.97
C ALA A 12 14.50 10.89 9.39
N VAL A 13 14.05 10.10 10.36
CA VAL A 13 14.58 10.15 11.75
C VAL A 13 16.06 9.76 11.80
N GLY A 14 16.48 8.76 11.02
CA GLY A 14 17.88 8.36 10.89
C GLY A 14 18.75 9.52 10.37
N PHE A 15 18.31 10.22 9.33
CA PHE A 15 19.01 11.40 8.81
C PHE A 15 19.15 12.50 9.85
N LEU A 16 18.08 12.79 10.60
CA LEU A 16 18.14 13.78 11.71
C LEU A 16 19.15 13.38 12.80
N SER A 17 19.40 12.07 12.93
CA SER A 17 20.36 11.51 13.89
C SER A 17 21.77 11.33 13.31
N GLY A 18 22.03 11.82 12.10
CA GLY A 18 23.32 11.68 11.41
C GLY A 18 23.62 10.27 10.89
N GLN A 19 22.63 9.37 10.86
CA GLN A 19 22.79 8.02 10.37
C GLN A 19 22.68 7.96 8.84
N ALA A 20 23.46 7.07 8.23
CA ALA A 20 23.28 6.73 6.83
C ALA A 20 22.01 5.87 6.65
N PRO A 21 21.22 6.10 5.59
CA PRO A 21 19.99 5.34 5.35
C PRO A 21 20.35 3.90 4.97
N MET A 22 19.59 2.94 5.49
CA MET A 22 19.68 1.55 5.01
C MET A 22 19.19 1.51 3.56
N ALA A 23 20.05 1.02 2.66
CA ALA A 23 19.74 0.90 1.25
C ALA A 23 19.92 -0.53 0.79
N GLU A 24 18.91 -1.06 0.12
CA GLU A 24 18.94 -2.38 -0.48
C GLU A 24 19.55 -2.33 -1.90
N MET A 25 19.52 -1.15 -2.54
CA MET A 25 20.10 -0.92 -3.87
C MET A 25 20.46 0.55 -4.11
N THR A 26 21.06 0.84 -5.26
CA THR A 26 21.34 2.21 -5.73
C THR A 26 20.60 2.46 -7.03
N LEU A 27 19.80 3.53 -7.08
CA LEU A 27 19.14 4.01 -8.30
C LEU A 27 19.63 5.41 -8.61
N TYR A 28 20.10 5.64 -9.84
CA TYR A 28 20.63 6.95 -10.26
C TYR A 28 21.64 7.55 -9.26
N LYS A 29 22.56 6.72 -8.76
CA LYS A 29 23.57 7.07 -7.73
C LYS A 29 22.97 7.48 -6.36
N THR A 30 21.71 7.14 -6.10
CA THR A 30 21.01 7.41 -4.84
C THR A 30 20.71 6.11 -4.10
N PRO A 31 21.13 5.96 -2.83
CA PRO A 31 20.74 4.81 -1.99
C PRO A 31 19.22 4.73 -1.88
N SER A 32 18.66 3.56 -2.20
CA SER A 32 17.21 3.37 -2.37
C SER A 32 16.73 2.06 -1.74
N GLN A 33 15.47 2.08 -1.27
CA GLN A 33 14.72 0.90 -0.89
C GLN A 33 13.52 0.77 -1.83
N LEU A 34 13.39 -0.36 -2.52
CA LEU A 34 12.25 -0.64 -3.40
C LEU A 34 11.36 -1.69 -2.77
N PHE A 35 10.05 -1.44 -2.79
CA PHE A 35 9.06 -2.39 -2.26
C PHE A 35 8.45 -3.20 -3.40
N THR A 36 8.27 -4.50 -3.16
CA THR A 36 7.57 -5.37 -4.10
C THR A 36 6.08 -5.02 -4.13
N PRO A 37 5.53 -4.64 -5.30
CA PRO A 37 4.09 -4.39 -5.42
C PRO A 37 3.30 -5.71 -5.38
N ALA A 38 2.09 -5.65 -4.84
CA ALA A 38 1.13 -6.74 -4.92
C ALA A 38 0.28 -6.61 -6.19
N VAL A 39 0.10 -7.70 -6.94
CA VAL A 39 -0.81 -7.74 -8.09
C VAL A 39 -2.25 -7.89 -7.60
N VAL A 40 -3.09 -6.90 -7.92
CA VAL A 40 -4.50 -6.89 -7.56
C VAL A 40 -5.36 -7.21 -8.78
N THR A 41 -6.27 -8.16 -8.61
CA THR A 41 -7.19 -8.70 -9.61
C THR A 41 -8.60 -8.79 -9.01
N ALA A 42 -9.59 -9.07 -9.84
CA ALA A 42 -10.95 -9.34 -9.38
C ALA A 42 -11.02 -10.46 -8.32
N LYS A 43 -10.12 -11.45 -8.37
CA LYS A 43 -10.12 -12.62 -7.47
C LYS A 43 -9.62 -12.30 -6.07
N ASN A 44 -8.76 -11.30 -5.90
CA ASN A 44 -8.11 -10.98 -4.62
C ASN A 44 -8.34 -9.53 -4.16
N LEU A 45 -9.14 -8.73 -4.88
CA LEU A 45 -9.41 -7.33 -4.53
C LEU A 45 -9.90 -7.18 -3.08
N LYS A 46 -10.86 -8.01 -2.65
CA LYS A 46 -11.37 -7.98 -1.27
C LYS A 46 -10.25 -8.23 -0.25
N ALA A 47 -9.51 -9.32 -0.44
CA ALA A 47 -8.46 -9.75 0.48
C ALA A 47 -7.30 -8.74 0.54
N GLU A 48 -6.87 -8.21 -0.60
CA GLU A 48 -5.70 -7.35 -0.69
C GLU A 48 -5.97 -5.89 -0.32
N ILE A 49 -7.18 -5.38 -0.57
CA ILE A 49 -7.50 -3.95 -0.36
C ILE A 49 -8.40 -3.73 0.86
N VAL A 50 -9.48 -4.51 0.99
CA VAL A 50 -10.50 -4.27 2.02
C VAL A 50 -10.10 -4.96 3.33
N ASP A 51 -9.76 -6.26 3.28
CA ASP A 51 -9.47 -7.04 4.48
C ASP A 51 -8.14 -6.60 5.13
N LYS A 52 -7.19 -6.09 4.33
CA LYS A 52 -5.96 -5.43 4.82
C LYS A 52 -6.17 -3.97 5.28
N GLY A 53 -7.41 -3.46 5.23
CA GLY A 53 -7.75 -2.13 5.72
C GLY A 53 -7.17 -0.96 4.91
N ILE A 54 -6.77 -1.18 3.65
CA ILE A 54 -6.20 -0.13 2.80
C ILE A 54 -7.27 0.89 2.43
N VAL A 55 -8.48 0.42 2.09
CA VAL A 55 -9.67 1.25 1.84
C VAL A 55 -10.88 0.51 2.40
N LYS A 56 -11.82 1.24 3.02
CA LYS A 56 -13.06 0.64 3.53
C LYS A 56 -13.98 0.26 2.38
N ALA A 57 -14.67 -0.88 2.50
CA ALA A 57 -15.61 -1.34 1.49
C ALA A 57 -16.69 -0.28 1.18
N LYS A 58 -17.23 0.37 2.21
CA LYS A 58 -18.20 1.47 2.06
C LYS A 58 -17.71 2.67 1.25
N ASP A 59 -16.40 2.92 1.19
CA ASP A 59 -15.83 4.05 0.45
C ASP A 59 -15.51 3.60 -1.00
N LEU A 60 -15.06 2.36 -1.17
CA LEU A 60 -14.74 1.74 -2.46
C LEU A 60 -15.99 1.39 -3.28
N CYS A 61 -17.02 0.86 -2.63
CA CYS A 61 -18.18 0.23 -3.26
C CYS A 61 -19.35 1.20 -3.43
N THR A 62 -19.07 2.39 -3.93
CA THR A 62 -20.05 3.47 -4.16
C THR A 62 -20.25 3.77 -5.64
N GLY A 63 -21.36 4.46 -5.97
CA GLY A 63 -21.66 4.93 -7.31
C GLY A 63 -21.53 3.85 -8.37
N ARG A 64 -20.74 4.12 -9.42
CA ARG A 64 -20.50 3.18 -10.54
C ARG A 64 -19.85 1.85 -10.13
N TYR A 65 -19.24 1.77 -8.95
CA TYR A 65 -18.49 0.59 -8.49
C TYR A 65 -19.32 -0.35 -7.61
N ALA A 66 -20.49 0.08 -7.14
CA ALA A 66 -21.34 -0.72 -6.24
C ALA A 66 -21.72 -2.09 -6.83
N GLU A 67 -22.18 -2.12 -8.09
CA GLU A 67 -22.55 -3.37 -8.77
C GLU A 67 -21.34 -4.29 -9.01
N GLY A 68 -20.16 -3.71 -9.26
CA GLY A 68 -18.92 -4.47 -9.38
C GLY A 68 -18.55 -5.14 -8.06
N CYS A 69 -18.60 -4.40 -6.95
CA CYS A 69 -18.34 -4.94 -5.62
C CYS A 69 -19.29 -6.08 -5.25
N LYS A 70 -20.59 -5.95 -5.57
CA LYS A 70 -21.58 -7.03 -5.33
C LYS A 70 -21.20 -8.31 -6.08
N LYS A 71 -20.83 -8.20 -7.36
CA LYS A 71 -20.38 -9.35 -8.17
C LYS A 71 -19.13 -10.03 -7.60
N LEU A 72 -18.28 -9.26 -6.91
CA LEU A 72 -17.06 -9.74 -6.29
C LEU A 72 -17.23 -10.17 -4.82
N GLY A 73 -18.46 -10.15 -4.28
CA GLY A 73 -18.74 -10.57 -2.91
C GLY A 73 -18.17 -9.64 -1.84
N ILE A 74 -17.97 -8.36 -2.15
CA ILE A 74 -17.48 -7.36 -1.20
C ILE A 74 -18.70 -6.76 -0.46
N PRO A 75 -18.85 -6.96 0.86
CA PRO A 75 -20.01 -6.48 1.61
C PRO A 75 -20.02 -4.96 1.71
N LEU A 76 -21.22 -4.36 1.66
CA LEU A 76 -21.42 -2.90 1.76
C LEU A 76 -21.40 -2.38 3.22
N GLN A 77 -20.79 -3.12 4.15
CA GLN A 77 -20.69 -2.71 5.55
C GLN A 77 -19.64 -1.62 5.76
#